data_AF-A0A7D9IAN4-F1
#
_entry.id   AF-A0A7D9IAN4-F1
#
_cell.length_a   1.000
_cell.length_b   1.000
_cell.length_c   1.000
_cell.angle_alpha   90.00
_cell.angle_beta   90.00
_cell.angle_gamma   90.00
#
_symmetry.space_group_name_H-M   'P 1'
#
loop_
_entity.id
_entity.type
_entity.pdbx_description
1 polymer ?
#
loop_
_entity_poly.entity_id
_entity_poly.type
_entity_poly.pdbx_seq_one_letter_code
_entity_poly.pdbx_strand_id
1 'polypeptide(L)'
;MLIWLENAPVFGVDKDEDVVAYIDSIITCRKPNSDPELLDLVNRQTHRHSHTCRKRSKNICRFNYPQPPMGSTQILYPLDDNTPPTVVKSSKELWKNIRGKLNDLKEGKNITFSELLEELDVSERQYYLAIRSSLNCPTLFLKRSPNELRINNYNRTCLQAWRANMDIQYVLDVYACAMYIVSYISKAQKGMSELLRKAVDEAKQGNTNIKQQVRDIGNKFLNSVEICAQEAVYVVLQLPMRKASRSVIFINTSPPAERVELLKPLSEIEKMSDECEEIQSGGLLKRYVERPECMQNTTLADWAAWYDSCIIYSCRKTNKKTDIDNLPMENNEENNDDQLLENNPGVNATISKAVKKRIQARIIRSVWFNKEAQPNKHYR
;
A
#
# COMPACT_ATOMS: atom_id res chain seq x y z
N MET A 1 -14.97 -5.65 0.25
CA MET A 1 -15.05 -6.89 -0.56
C MET A 1 -14.64 -6.53 -1.97
N LEU A 2 -13.76 -7.30 -2.58
CA LEU A 2 -13.39 -7.16 -3.99
C LEU A 2 -14.03 -8.34 -4.73
N ILE A 3 -14.76 -8.07 -5.81
CA ILE A 3 -15.39 -9.09 -6.63
C ILE A 3 -14.74 -9.01 -8.01
N TRP A 4 -14.17 -10.12 -8.44
CA TRP A 4 -13.74 -10.29 -9.82
C TRP A 4 -14.88 -10.95 -10.60
N LEU A 5 -15.20 -10.41 -11.76
CA LEU A 5 -16.23 -10.93 -12.65
C LEU A 5 -15.54 -11.37 -13.95
N GLU A 6 -15.81 -12.61 -14.34
CA GLU A 6 -15.28 -13.17 -15.58
C GLU A 6 -15.83 -12.39 -16.79
N ASN A 7 -14.99 -12.13 -17.78
CA ASN A 7 -15.33 -11.41 -19.02
C ASN A 7 -15.89 -9.99 -18.82
N ALA A 8 -15.62 -9.35 -17.68
CA ALA A 8 -15.91 -7.93 -17.52
C ALA A 8 -14.99 -7.09 -18.43
N PRO A 9 -15.49 -6.04 -19.09
CA PRO A 9 -14.66 -5.13 -19.88
C PRO A 9 -13.65 -4.44 -18.97
N VAL A 10 -12.48 -4.11 -19.54
CA VAL A 10 -11.32 -3.56 -18.86
C VAL A 10 -11.14 -2.10 -19.27
N PHE A 11 -11.29 -1.19 -18.31
CA PHE A 11 -11.05 0.24 -18.52
C PHE A 11 -9.61 0.51 -19.02
N GLY A 12 -9.50 1.34 -20.05
CA GLY A 12 -8.23 1.65 -20.72
C GLY A 12 -7.78 0.63 -21.77
N VAL A 13 -8.50 -0.48 -21.93
CA VAL A 13 -8.29 -1.47 -23.00
C VAL A 13 -9.51 -1.52 -23.91
N ASP A 14 -10.69 -1.73 -23.33
CA ASP A 14 -11.97 -1.72 -24.02
C ASP A 14 -12.50 -0.29 -24.13
N LYS A 15 -13.49 -0.09 -25.01
CA LYS A 15 -14.10 1.23 -25.20
C LYS A 15 -14.93 1.63 -23.98
N ASP A 16 -14.93 2.92 -23.67
CA ASP A 16 -15.70 3.46 -22.55
C ASP A 16 -17.20 3.12 -22.66
N GLU A 17 -17.75 3.06 -23.88
CA GLU A 17 -19.15 2.68 -24.11
C GLU A 17 -19.44 1.24 -23.66
N ASP A 18 -18.51 0.31 -23.92
CA ASP A 18 -18.66 -1.09 -23.52
C ASP A 18 -18.55 -1.25 -22.00
N VAL A 19 -17.62 -0.52 -21.38
CA VAL A 19 -17.46 -0.46 -19.92
C VAL A 19 -18.71 0.12 -19.26
N VAL A 20 -19.24 1.23 -19.78
CA VAL A 20 -20.45 1.89 -19.29
C VAL A 20 -21.67 0.99 -19.43
N ALA A 21 -21.87 0.38 -20.59
CA ALA A 21 -23.01 -0.52 -20.83
C ALA A 21 -22.97 -1.73 -19.88
N TYR A 22 -21.78 -2.27 -19.63
CA TYR A 22 -21.60 -3.33 -18.64
C TYR A 22 -21.98 -2.84 -17.24
N ILE A 23 -21.48 -1.68 -16.79
CA ILE A 23 -21.79 -1.11 -15.48
C ILE A 23 -23.29 -0.88 -15.31
N ASP A 24 -23.98 -0.32 -16.31
CA ASP A 24 -25.43 -0.06 -16.25
C ASP A 24 -26.25 -1.35 -16.11
N SER A 25 -25.71 -2.48 -16.54
CA SER A 25 -26.36 -3.80 -16.36
C SER A 25 -26.27 -4.32 -14.92
N ILE A 26 -25.30 -3.86 -14.12
CA ILE A 26 -25.00 -4.41 -12.79
C ILE A 26 -25.18 -3.43 -11.64
N ILE A 27 -24.94 -2.14 -11.84
CA ILE A 27 -24.89 -1.13 -10.79
C ILE A 27 -25.91 -0.03 -11.10
N THR A 28 -26.67 0.38 -10.10
CA THR A 28 -27.63 1.47 -10.23
C THR A 28 -27.66 2.30 -8.96
N CYS A 29 -28.18 3.53 -9.07
CA CYS A 29 -28.57 4.36 -7.93
C CYS A 29 -30.05 4.75 -8.00
N ARG A 30 -30.83 4.05 -8.82
CA ARG A 30 -32.20 4.44 -9.16
C ARG A 30 -33.16 4.24 -7.98
N LYS A 31 -34.07 5.19 -7.75
CA LYS A 31 -35.24 4.94 -6.89
C LYS A 31 -36.33 4.25 -7.71
N PRO A 32 -36.79 3.04 -7.35
CA PRO A 32 -37.85 2.37 -8.09
C PRO A 32 -39.21 3.04 -7.83
N ASN A 33 -39.98 3.28 -8.91
CA ASN A 33 -41.32 3.90 -8.80
C ASN A 33 -42.44 2.87 -8.60
N SER A 34 -42.24 1.64 -9.08
CA SER A 34 -43.28 0.60 -9.18
C SER A 34 -43.04 -0.58 -8.24
N ASP A 35 -42.06 -0.48 -7.35
CA ASP A 35 -41.64 -1.57 -6.45
C ASP A 35 -41.43 -1.01 -5.03
N PRO A 36 -42.49 -1.02 -4.20
CA PRO A 36 -42.42 -0.48 -2.84
C PRO A 36 -41.45 -1.22 -1.92
N GLU A 37 -41.29 -2.53 -2.09
CA GLU A 37 -40.37 -3.33 -1.27
C GLU A 37 -38.93 -2.96 -1.57
N LEU A 38 -38.56 -2.88 -2.86
CA LEU A 38 -37.24 -2.42 -3.22
C LEU A 38 -37.02 -0.96 -2.84
N LEU A 39 -38.03 -0.09 -2.94
CA LEU A 39 -37.92 1.30 -2.52
C LEU A 39 -37.55 1.43 -1.03
N ASP A 40 -38.16 0.62 -0.16
CA ASP A 40 -37.79 0.55 1.26
C ASP A 40 -36.32 0.12 1.43
N LEU A 41 -35.87 -0.89 0.68
CA LEU A 41 -34.47 -1.32 0.72
C LEU A 41 -33.51 -0.23 0.19
N VAL A 42 -33.90 0.53 -0.83
CA VAL A 42 -33.13 1.65 -1.39
C VAL A 42 -32.98 2.78 -0.37
N ASN A 43 -33.93 2.96 0.55
CA ASN A 43 -33.78 3.93 1.64
C ASN A 43 -32.54 3.65 2.52
N ARG A 44 -32.11 2.38 2.62
CA ARG A 44 -30.87 1.98 3.31
C ARG A 44 -29.61 2.41 2.56
N GLN A 45 -29.74 2.73 1.27
CA GLN A 45 -28.67 3.24 0.42
C GLN A 45 -28.59 4.77 0.46
N THR A 46 -29.56 5.45 1.08
CA THR A 46 -29.55 6.91 1.20
C THR A 46 -28.43 7.37 2.13
N HIS A 47 -27.51 8.13 1.58
CA HIS A 47 -26.44 8.78 2.30
C HIS A 47 -26.99 9.89 3.21
N ARG A 48 -26.95 9.62 4.52
CA ARG A 48 -27.26 10.58 5.58
C ARG A 48 -25.96 11.03 6.23
N HIS A 49 -25.76 12.33 6.32
CA HIS A 49 -24.56 12.87 6.96
C HIS A 49 -24.49 12.39 8.41
N SER A 50 -23.39 11.71 8.76
CA SER A 50 -23.05 11.37 10.14
C SER A 50 -21.86 12.20 10.62
N HIS A 51 -21.52 12.09 11.92
CA HIS A 51 -20.33 12.73 12.50
C HIS A 51 -19.03 12.39 11.74
N THR A 52 -18.98 11.25 11.05
CA THR A 52 -17.81 10.82 10.26
C THR A 52 -17.75 11.39 8.84
N CYS A 53 -18.83 12.01 8.35
CA CYS A 53 -18.87 12.60 7.00
C CYS A 53 -18.00 13.84 6.91
N ARG A 54 -17.90 14.63 8.00
CA ARG A 54 -17.22 15.92 7.99
C ARG A 54 -15.85 15.75 8.65
N LYS A 55 -14.79 16.06 7.91
CA LYS A 55 -13.40 16.02 8.42
C LYS A 55 -12.84 17.44 8.41
N ARG A 56 -12.35 17.92 9.56
CA ARG A 56 -11.70 19.24 9.77
C ARG A 56 -12.55 20.44 9.30
N SER A 57 -13.38 21.02 10.17
CA SER A 57 -14.06 22.35 10.06
C SER A 57 -14.70 22.79 8.72
N LYS A 58 -14.65 21.98 7.66
CA LYS A 58 -15.15 22.26 6.32
C LYS A 58 -16.53 21.61 6.19
N ASN A 59 -17.49 22.38 5.69
CA ASN A 59 -18.85 21.90 5.35
C ASN A 59 -18.87 21.09 4.04
N ILE A 60 -17.90 20.21 3.84
CA ILE A 60 -17.82 19.32 2.66
C ILE A 60 -17.89 17.89 3.16
N CYS A 61 -18.80 17.07 2.62
CA CYS A 61 -18.78 15.66 2.98
C CYS A 61 -17.59 14.95 2.33
N ARG A 62 -16.89 14.16 3.14
CA ARG A 62 -15.79 13.27 2.78
C ARG A 62 -16.12 12.32 1.63
N PHE A 63 -17.37 11.88 1.52
CA PHE A 63 -17.85 10.97 0.46
C PHE A 63 -18.35 11.71 -0.78
N ASN A 64 -18.05 13.00 -0.88
CA ASN A 64 -18.39 13.89 -1.98
C ASN A 64 -19.88 14.15 -2.26
N TYR A 65 -20.80 13.67 -1.43
CA TYR A 65 -22.21 13.98 -1.55
C TYR A 65 -22.55 15.49 -1.48
N PRO A 66 -23.59 15.96 -2.19
CA PRO A 66 -24.43 15.20 -3.13
C PRO A 66 -23.68 14.79 -4.41
N GLN A 67 -24.04 13.65 -5.00
CA GLN A 67 -23.53 13.23 -6.31
C GLN A 67 -24.25 14.02 -7.42
N PRO A 68 -23.54 14.46 -8.48
CA PRO A 68 -24.17 15.21 -9.57
C PRO A 68 -25.22 14.35 -10.28
N PRO A 69 -26.41 14.90 -10.58
CA PRO A 69 -27.33 14.31 -11.53
C PRO A 69 -26.70 14.22 -12.93
N MET A 70 -27.01 13.15 -13.65
CA MET A 70 -26.44 12.83 -14.96
C MET A 70 -27.53 12.28 -15.89
N GLY A 71 -27.59 12.76 -17.14
CA GLY A 71 -28.52 12.24 -18.14
C GLY A 71 -28.25 10.79 -18.55
N SER A 72 -26.99 10.37 -18.52
CA SER A 72 -26.52 9.00 -18.79
C SER A 72 -25.31 8.67 -17.94
N THR A 73 -25.01 7.37 -17.80
CA THR A 73 -23.77 6.90 -17.17
C THR A 73 -22.61 7.22 -18.09
N GLN A 74 -21.56 7.85 -17.56
CA GLN A 74 -20.39 8.28 -18.35
C GLN A 74 -19.11 8.23 -17.50
N ILE A 75 -18.00 7.95 -18.16
CA ILE A 75 -16.67 8.16 -17.60
C ILE A 75 -16.22 9.56 -18.01
N LEU A 76 -16.02 10.43 -17.02
CA LEU A 76 -15.54 11.79 -17.26
C LEU A 76 -14.05 11.87 -16.97
N TYR A 77 -13.33 12.52 -17.89
CA TYR A 77 -11.90 12.78 -17.80
C TYR A 77 -11.64 14.18 -17.23
N PRO A 78 -10.52 14.40 -16.53
CA PRO A 78 -10.05 15.73 -16.19
C PRO A 78 -10.00 16.66 -17.42
N LEU A 79 -9.90 17.97 -17.15
CA LEU A 79 -9.62 18.91 -18.23
C LEU A 79 -8.20 18.68 -18.75
N ASP A 80 -8.02 18.82 -20.07
CA ASP A 80 -6.72 18.66 -20.71
C ASP A 80 -5.75 19.76 -20.23
N ASP A 81 -4.45 19.45 -20.19
CA ASP A 81 -3.42 20.40 -19.77
C ASP A 81 -3.35 21.66 -20.67
N ASN A 82 -3.83 21.53 -21.92
CA ASN A 82 -3.93 22.62 -22.89
C ASN A 82 -5.15 23.54 -22.66
N THR A 83 -6.03 23.22 -21.70
CA THR A 83 -7.22 24.01 -21.43
C THR A 83 -6.81 25.39 -20.88
N PRO A 84 -7.29 26.51 -21.45
CA PRO A 84 -6.92 27.83 -20.97
C PRO A 84 -7.18 28.01 -19.47
N PRO A 85 -6.23 28.57 -18.68
CA PRO A 85 -6.39 28.73 -17.24
C PRO A 85 -7.64 29.53 -16.83
N THR A 86 -8.08 30.45 -17.68
CA THR A 86 -9.31 31.22 -17.51
C THR A 86 -10.54 30.31 -17.50
N VAL A 87 -10.62 29.37 -18.44
CA VAL A 87 -11.71 28.38 -18.55
C VAL A 87 -11.69 27.44 -17.35
N VAL A 88 -10.50 26.94 -16.98
CA VAL A 88 -10.35 26.07 -15.79
C VAL A 88 -10.85 26.77 -14.53
N LYS A 89 -10.50 28.04 -14.34
CA LYS A 89 -10.94 28.83 -13.18
C LYS A 89 -12.45 29.06 -13.20
N SER A 90 -13.03 29.49 -14.32
CA SER A 90 -14.47 29.73 -14.44
C SER A 90 -15.29 28.45 -14.23
N SER A 91 -14.83 27.31 -14.77
CA SER A 91 -15.51 26.02 -14.61
C SER A 91 -15.46 25.52 -13.16
N LYS A 92 -14.35 25.76 -12.44
CA LYS A 92 -14.24 25.44 -11.00
C LYS A 92 -15.18 26.28 -10.15
N GLU A 93 -15.30 27.58 -10.45
CA GLU A 93 -16.24 28.48 -9.78
C GLU A 93 -17.69 28.07 -10.07
N LEU A 94 -18.01 27.76 -11.32
CA LEU A 94 -19.32 27.25 -11.71
C LEU A 94 -19.67 25.96 -10.97
N TRP A 95 -18.74 25.00 -10.89
CA TRP A 95 -18.95 23.75 -10.16
C TRP A 95 -19.19 23.99 -8.67
N LYS A 96 -18.47 24.92 -8.05
CA LYS A 96 -18.68 25.30 -6.65
C LYS A 96 -20.10 25.83 -6.43
N ASN A 97 -20.61 26.65 -7.35
CA ASN A 97 -21.96 27.19 -7.29
C ASN A 97 -23.03 26.10 -7.49
N ILE A 98 -22.85 25.25 -8.52
CA ILE A 98 -23.72 24.10 -8.79
C ILE A 98 -23.77 23.19 -7.57
N ARG A 99 -22.63 22.83 -7.00
CA ARG A 99 -22.54 21.95 -5.82
C ARG A 99 -23.22 22.55 -4.59
N GLY A 100 -23.18 23.88 -4.43
CA GLY A 100 -23.95 24.60 -3.42
C GLY A 100 -25.45 24.38 -3.60
N LYS A 101 -25.98 24.73 -4.78
CA LYS A 101 -27.40 24.53 -5.12
C LYS A 101 -27.85 23.06 -4.96
N LEU A 102 -27.04 22.10 -5.41
CA LEU A 102 -27.34 20.67 -5.26
C LEU A 102 -27.40 20.24 -3.79
N ASN A 103 -26.59 20.83 -2.92
CA ASN A 103 -26.59 20.49 -1.51
C ASN A 103 -27.85 21.02 -0.81
N ASP A 104 -28.37 22.18 -1.25
CA ASP A 104 -29.60 22.81 -0.76
C ASP A 104 -30.86 22.00 -1.13
N LEU A 105 -30.82 21.24 -2.22
CA LEU A 105 -31.91 20.33 -2.62
C LEU A 105 -32.18 19.20 -1.61
N LYS A 106 -31.32 19.00 -0.59
CA LYS A 106 -31.44 18.01 0.50
C LYS A 106 -31.83 16.60 0.04
N GLU A 107 -33.13 16.29 -0.03
CA GLU A 107 -33.71 14.99 -0.43
C GLU A 107 -33.81 14.82 -1.95
N GLY A 108 -33.44 15.86 -2.70
CA GLY A 108 -33.57 15.92 -4.15
C GLY A 108 -34.94 16.40 -4.60
N LYS A 109 -35.07 16.60 -5.91
CA LYS A 109 -36.29 17.10 -6.55
C LYS A 109 -36.71 16.15 -7.66
N ASN A 110 -38.01 15.88 -7.77
CA ASN A 110 -38.53 14.98 -8.81
C ASN A 110 -38.70 15.73 -10.13
N ILE A 111 -37.56 16.11 -10.71
CA ILE A 111 -37.44 16.77 -12.01
C ILE A 111 -36.50 15.95 -12.90
N THR A 112 -36.55 16.18 -14.19
CA THR A 112 -35.63 15.61 -15.17
C THR A 112 -34.26 16.28 -15.12
N PHE A 113 -33.27 15.68 -15.77
CA PHE A 113 -31.95 16.29 -15.91
C PHE A 113 -32.02 17.61 -16.69
N SER A 114 -32.81 17.68 -17.76
CA SER A 114 -32.98 18.90 -18.57
C SER A 114 -33.60 20.05 -17.77
N GLU A 115 -34.66 19.78 -17.00
CA GLU A 115 -35.27 20.78 -16.10
C GLU A 115 -34.29 21.27 -15.02
N LEU A 116 -33.41 20.38 -14.52
CA LEU A 116 -32.36 20.81 -13.59
C LEU A 116 -31.39 21.78 -14.26
N LEU A 117 -30.98 21.51 -15.50
CA LEU A 117 -30.08 22.39 -16.25
C LEU A 117 -30.69 23.78 -16.47
N GLU A 118 -32.00 23.83 -16.76
CA GLU A 118 -32.76 25.08 -16.86
C GLU A 118 -32.80 25.83 -15.52
N GLU A 119 -33.06 25.16 -14.39
CA GLU A 119 -33.04 25.78 -13.05
C GLU A 119 -31.65 26.28 -12.62
N LEU A 120 -30.60 25.62 -13.12
CA LEU A 120 -29.22 26.00 -12.87
C LEU A 120 -28.76 27.16 -13.77
N ASP A 121 -29.50 27.45 -14.84
CA ASP A 121 -29.13 28.39 -15.93
C ASP A 121 -27.79 28.00 -16.58
N VAL A 122 -27.64 26.72 -16.93
CA VAL A 122 -26.42 26.18 -17.54
C VAL A 122 -26.74 25.24 -18.69
N SER A 123 -25.94 25.29 -19.76
CA SER A 123 -25.98 24.25 -20.79
C SER A 123 -25.39 22.94 -20.28
N GLU A 124 -25.82 21.81 -20.86
CA GLU A 124 -25.27 20.48 -20.57
C GLU A 124 -23.75 20.43 -20.73
N ARG A 125 -23.22 21.08 -21.78
CA ARG A 125 -21.77 21.19 -22.02
C ARG A 125 -21.06 21.94 -20.88
N GLN A 126 -21.61 23.07 -20.41
CA GLN A 126 -21.03 23.81 -19.29
C GLN A 126 -21.09 23.02 -17.99
N TYR A 127 -22.19 22.29 -17.78
CA TYR A 127 -22.37 21.42 -16.62
C TYR A 127 -21.29 20.33 -16.54
N TYR A 128 -21.09 19.59 -17.65
CA TYR A 128 -20.04 18.56 -17.70
C TYR A 128 -18.63 19.16 -17.60
N LEU A 129 -18.38 20.30 -18.24
CA LEU A 129 -17.09 20.99 -18.12
C LEU A 129 -16.82 21.41 -16.67
N ALA A 130 -17.84 21.87 -15.95
CA ALA A 130 -17.75 22.20 -14.53
C ALA A 130 -17.39 20.97 -13.69
N ILE A 131 -18.05 19.82 -13.89
CA ILE A 131 -17.70 18.57 -13.20
C ILE A 131 -16.24 18.18 -13.49
N ARG A 132 -15.86 18.11 -14.77
CA ARG A 132 -14.51 17.74 -15.24
C ARG A 132 -13.42 18.61 -14.63
N SER A 133 -13.69 19.90 -14.42
CA SER A 133 -12.74 20.85 -13.79
C SER A 133 -12.36 20.51 -12.35
N SER A 134 -13.15 19.66 -11.69
CA SER A 134 -12.91 19.22 -10.32
C SER A 134 -12.22 17.84 -10.21
N LEU A 135 -12.02 17.18 -11.34
CA LEU A 135 -11.43 15.84 -11.41
C LEU A 135 -9.91 15.93 -11.55
N ASN A 136 -9.22 14.99 -10.90
CA ASN A 136 -7.77 14.80 -11.06
C ASN A 136 -7.44 13.49 -11.80
N CYS A 137 -8.43 12.61 -11.99
CA CYS A 137 -8.30 11.35 -12.69
C CYS A 137 -9.65 10.96 -13.34
N PRO A 138 -9.66 10.02 -14.30
CA PRO A 138 -10.89 9.50 -14.88
C PRO A 138 -11.84 9.00 -13.78
N THR A 139 -13.10 9.41 -13.84
CA THR A 139 -14.09 9.14 -12.80
C THR A 139 -15.43 8.74 -13.42
N LEU A 140 -15.98 7.62 -12.96
CA LEU A 140 -17.29 7.11 -13.37
C LEU A 140 -18.42 7.86 -12.66
N PHE A 141 -19.38 8.35 -13.43
CA PHE A 141 -20.61 8.93 -12.94
C PHE A 141 -21.81 8.14 -13.50
N LEU A 142 -22.64 7.58 -12.62
CA LEU A 142 -23.85 6.87 -13.04
C LEU A 142 -24.94 7.84 -13.48
N LYS A 143 -25.79 7.41 -14.41
CA LYS A 143 -27.08 8.04 -14.69
C LYS A 143 -27.83 8.23 -13.38
N ARG A 144 -28.17 9.49 -13.08
CA ARG A 144 -28.71 9.86 -11.78
C ARG A 144 -29.72 10.96 -11.94
N SER A 145 -30.92 10.72 -11.46
CA SER A 145 -31.96 11.73 -11.42
C SER A 145 -31.73 12.69 -10.23
N PRO A 146 -32.20 13.95 -10.29
CA PRO A 146 -32.08 14.91 -9.21
C PRO A 146 -32.70 14.48 -7.87
N ASN A 147 -33.63 13.53 -7.85
CA ASN A 147 -34.19 12.90 -6.64
C ASN A 147 -33.29 11.78 -6.05
N GLU A 148 -32.23 11.39 -6.75
CA GLU A 148 -31.30 10.30 -6.40
C GLU A 148 -29.94 10.82 -5.94
N LEU A 149 -29.75 12.13 -5.80
CA LEU A 149 -28.46 12.80 -5.50
C LEU A 149 -27.70 12.30 -4.25
N ARG A 150 -28.37 11.54 -3.37
CA ARG A 150 -27.82 10.95 -2.15
C ARG A 150 -27.87 9.43 -2.10
N ILE A 151 -28.26 8.74 -3.16
CA ILE A 151 -28.35 7.28 -3.17
C ILE A 151 -26.99 6.67 -3.47
N ASN A 152 -26.47 5.82 -2.60
CA ASN A 152 -25.29 5.01 -2.89
C ASN A 152 -25.53 4.10 -4.10
N ASN A 153 -24.44 3.75 -4.76
CA ASN A 153 -24.48 2.80 -5.86
C ASN A 153 -24.72 1.38 -5.32
N TYR A 154 -25.68 0.66 -5.87
CA TYR A 154 -26.08 -0.66 -5.41
C TYR A 154 -26.40 -1.59 -6.58
N ASN A 155 -26.35 -2.90 -6.33
CA ASN A 155 -26.87 -3.91 -7.24
C ASN A 155 -28.24 -4.37 -6.73
N ARG A 156 -29.25 -4.40 -7.61
CA ARG A 156 -30.63 -4.70 -7.22
C ARG A 156 -30.77 -6.07 -6.56
N THR A 157 -30.22 -7.11 -7.18
CA THR A 157 -30.29 -8.49 -6.69
C THR A 157 -29.54 -8.65 -5.37
N CYS A 158 -28.33 -8.10 -5.26
CA CYS A 158 -27.58 -8.10 -4.01
C CYS A 158 -28.33 -7.36 -2.90
N LEU A 159 -28.99 -6.25 -3.21
CA LEU A 159 -29.74 -5.49 -2.21
C LEU A 159 -30.95 -6.26 -1.68
N GLN A 160 -31.68 -6.96 -2.54
CA GLN A 160 -32.80 -7.81 -2.14
C GLN A 160 -32.36 -8.97 -1.23
N ALA A 161 -31.21 -9.58 -1.52
CA ALA A 161 -30.65 -10.67 -0.74
C ALA A 161 -29.99 -10.19 0.58
N TRP A 162 -29.15 -9.16 0.52
CA TRP A 162 -28.33 -8.69 1.63
C TRP A 162 -29.07 -7.73 2.58
N ARG A 163 -30.01 -6.94 2.05
CA ARG A 163 -30.88 -6.01 2.81
C ARG A 163 -30.13 -5.01 3.71
N ALA A 164 -28.90 -4.66 3.36
CA ALA A 164 -28.09 -3.67 4.06
C ALA A 164 -27.42 -2.68 3.10
N ASN A 165 -26.79 -1.63 3.68
CA ASN A 165 -26.08 -0.61 2.91
C ASN A 165 -24.94 -1.24 2.08
N MET A 166 -24.84 -0.82 0.83
CA MET A 166 -23.76 -1.12 -0.09
C MET A 166 -23.35 0.15 -0.83
N ASP A 167 -22.11 0.15 -1.31
CA ASP A 167 -21.53 1.22 -2.12
C ASP A 167 -20.63 0.55 -3.15
N ILE A 168 -21.26 0.03 -4.20
CA ILE A 168 -20.59 -0.77 -5.23
C ILE A 168 -20.02 0.17 -6.28
N GLN A 169 -18.73 0.03 -6.56
CA GLN A 169 -18.01 0.88 -7.50
C GLN A 169 -17.18 0.01 -8.45
N TYR A 170 -17.21 0.35 -9.74
CA TYR A 170 -16.31 -0.23 -10.72
C TYR A 170 -14.91 0.37 -10.55
N VAL A 171 -13.87 -0.48 -10.65
CA VAL A 171 -12.48 -0.07 -10.39
C VAL A 171 -11.85 0.46 -11.69
N LEU A 172 -11.68 1.78 -11.76
CA LEU A 172 -10.96 2.44 -12.87
C LEU A 172 -9.43 2.48 -12.66
N ASP A 173 -8.97 2.39 -11.41
CA ASP A 173 -7.55 2.43 -11.05
C ASP A 173 -7.22 1.37 -10.00
N VAL A 174 -6.37 0.42 -10.40
CA VAL A 174 -5.91 -0.69 -9.56
C VAL A 174 -5.10 -0.20 -8.36
N TYR A 175 -4.32 0.88 -8.51
CA TYR A 175 -3.56 1.48 -7.42
C TYR A 175 -4.48 2.14 -6.41
N ALA A 176 -5.48 2.91 -6.86
CA ALA A 176 -6.50 3.46 -5.98
C ALA A 176 -7.25 2.36 -5.22
N CYS A 177 -7.58 1.24 -5.87
CA CYS A 177 -8.19 0.08 -5.24
C CYS A 177 -7.27 -0.54 -4.17
N ALA A 178 -5.99 -0.78 -4.49
CA ALA A 178 -5.02 -1.31 -3.54
C ALA A 178 -4.85 -0.37 -2.33
N MET A 179 -4.73 0.94 -2.57
CA MET A 179 -4.64 1.94 -1.51
C MET A 179 -5.89 1.99 -0.63
N TYR A 180 -7.07 1.80 -1.22
CA TYR A 180 -8.33 1.69 -0.49
C TYR A 180 -8.34 0.45 0.41
N ILE A 181 -7.96 -0.72 -0.11
CA ILE A 181 -7.86 -1.97 0.66
C ILE A 181 -6.89 -1.80 1.83
N VAL A 182 -5.68 -1.28 1.56
CA VAL A 182 -4.67 -1.00 2.59
C VAL A 182 -5.23 -0.04 3.65
N SER A 183 -5.94 1.00 3.24
CA SER A 183 -6.55 1.99 4.15
C SER A 183 -7.64 1.39 5.06
N TYR A 184 -8.30 0.32 4.60
CA TYR A 184 -9.31 -0.43 5.35
C TYR A 184 -8.67 -1.43 6.30
N ILE A 185 -7.69 -2.22 5.83
CA ILE A 185 -6.95 -3.18 6.68
C ILE A 185 -6.23 -2.43 7.81
N SER A 186 -5.56 -1.33 7.48
CA SER A 186 -4.87 -0.48 8.46
C SER A 186 -5.80 0.36 9.34
N LYS A 187 -7.14 0.30 9.15
CA LYS A 187 -8.08 1.17 9.88
C LYS A 187 -8.04 0.92 11.38
N ALA A 188 -7.94 -0.35 11.80
CA ALA A 188 -7.80 -0.73 13.22
C ALA A 188 -6.47 -0.20 13.81
N GLN A 189 -5.45 -0.07 12.97
CA GLN A 189 -4.10 0.33 13.39
C GLN A 189 -3.87 1.85 13.35
N LYS A 190 -4.89 2.68 13.05
CA LYS A 190 -4.71 4.14 12.89
C LYS A 190 -4.24 4.88 14.15
N GLY A 191 -4.41 4.31 15.34
CA GLY A 191 -3.87 4.86 16.61
C GLY A 191 -2.44 4.42 16.93
N MET A 192 -1.95 3.35 16.29
CA MET A 192 -0.64 2.75 16.59
C MET A 192 0.54 3.67 16.27
N SER A 193 0.40 4.54 15.28
CA SER A 193 1.48 5.45 14.89
C SER A 193 1.82 6.49 15.96
N GLU A 194 0.85 6.93 16.76
CA GLU A 194 1.10 7.86 17.87
C GLU A 194 1.73 7.13 19.06
N LEU A 195 1.25 5.91 19.36
CA LEU A 195 1.82 5.06 20.39
C LEU A 195 3.29 4.72 20.08
N LEU A 196 3.58 4.30 18.85
CA LEU A 196 4.95 4.00 18.41
C LEU A 196 5.85 5.24 18.47
N ARG A 197 5.36 6.43 18.10
CA ARG A 197 6.13 7.66 18.23
C ARG A 197 6.49 7.94 19.68
N LYS A 198 5.53 7.85 20.60
CA LYS A 198 5.78 8.00 22.04
C LYS A 198 6.74 6.95 22.58
N ALA A 199 6.57 5.68 22.19
CA ALA A 199 7.47 4.60 22.59
C ALA A 199 8.92 4.83 22.14
N VAL A 200 9.12 5.35 20.92
CA VAL A 200 10.44 5.74 20.40
C VAL A 200 11.02 6.91 21.17
N ASP A 201 10.22 7.95 21.44
CA ASP A 201 10.69 9.13 22.18
C ASP A 201 11.07 8.77 23.63
N GLU A 202 10.27 7.93 24.29
CA GLU A 202 10.56 7.38 25.63
C GLU A 202 11.80 6.49 25.63
N ALA A 203 11.96 5.62 24.63
CA ALA A 203 13.14 4.76 24.51
C ALA A 203 14.42 5.57 24.29
N LYS A 204 14.36 6.69 23.53
CA LYS A 204 15.49 7.60 23.32
C LYS A 204 15.84 8.42 24.56
N GLN A 205 14.86 8.75 25.40
CA GLN A 205 15.10 9.43 26.68
C GLN A 205 15.72 8.49 27.71
N GLY A 206 15.43 7.19 27.62
CA GLY A 206 16.09 6.16 28.40
C GLY A 206 17.57 6.05 28.04
N ASN A 207 18.45 6.14 29.03
CA ASN A 207 19.88 5.89 28.85
C ASN A 207 20.18 4.37 28.79
N THR A 208 19.45 3.66 27.93
CA THR A 208 19.57 2.21 27.73
C THR A 208 20.27 1.91 26.41
N ASN A 209 20.85 0.70 26.28
CA ASN A 209 21.46 0.25 25.04
C ASN A 209 20.41 0.14 23.92
N ILE A 210 20.81 0.38 22.67
CA ILE A 210 19.97 0.29 21.45
C ILE A 210 19.16 -1.01 21.42
N LYS A 211 19.76 -2.15 21.81
CA LYS A 211 19.06 -3.44 21.87
C LYS A 211 17.85 -3.39 22.79
N GLN A 212 18.02 -2.82 23.98
CA GLN A 212 16.95 -2.67 24.95
C GLN A 212 15.90 -1.66 24.45
N GLN A 213 16.33 -0.55 23.85
CA GLN A 213 15.41 0.43 23.25
C GLN A 213 14.50 -0.22 22.20
N VAL A 214 15.06 -1.04 21.30
CA VAL A 214 14.29 -1.78 20.29
C VAL A 214 13.34 -2.78 20.94
N ARG A 215 13.79 -3.50 21.98
CA ARG A 215 12.95 -4.43 22.74
C ARG A 215 11.78 -3.72 23.43
N ASP A 216 12.02 -2.57 24.06
CA ASP A 216 11.00 -1.78 24.74
C ASP A 216 9.93 -1.26 23.76
N ILE A 217 10.36 -0.79 22.59
CA ILE A 217 9.46 -0.40 21.50
C ILE A 217 8.64 -1.61 21.02
N GLY A 218 9.30 -2.75 20.80
CA GLY A 218 8.66 -3.99 20.38
C GLY A 218 7.62 -4.49 21.38
N ASN A 219 7.95 -4.49 22.67
CA ASN A 219 7.04 -4.89 23.75
C ASN A 219 5.82 -3.98 23.85
N LYS A 220 6.01 -2.65 23.78
CA LYS A 220 4.89 -1.69 23.75
C LYS A 220 3.99 -1.94 22.54
N PHE A 221 4.57 -2.19 21.38
CA PHE A 221 3.81 -2.52 20.18
C PHE A 221 3.00 -3.81 20.35
N LEU A 222 3.64 -4.92 20.71
CA LEU A 222 3.00 -6.23 20.87
C LEU A 222 1.84 -6.22 21.88
N ASN A 223 1.97 -5.46 22.97
CA ASN A 223 0.91 -5.36 23.98
C ASN A 223 -0.25 -4.42 23.59
N SER A 224 -0.07 -3.59 22.57
CA SER A 224 -1.08 -2.62 22.12
C SER A 224 -1.79 -3.01 20.82
N VAL A 225 -1.23 -3.94 20.04
CA VAL A 225 -1.84 -4.40 18.79
C VAL A 225 -2.85 -5.49 19.08
N GLU A 226 -4.07 -5.31 18.58
CA GLU A 226 -5.05 -6.38 18.47
C GLU A 226 -4.70 -7.26 17.27
N ILE A 227 -4.46 -8.55 17.53
CA ILE A 227 -4.20 -9.57 16.51
C ILE A 227 -5.26 -10.68 16.63
N CYS A 228 -5.55 -11.37 15.53
CA CYS A 228 -6.46 -12.52 15.61
C CYS A 228 -5.80 -13.72 16.31
N ALA A 229 -6.62 -14.68 16.75
CA ALA A 229 -6.12 -15.87 17.44
C ALA A 229 -5.11 -16.66 16.59
N GLN A 230 -5.29 -16.71 15.27
CA GLN A 230 -4.40 -17.37 14.33
C GLN A 230 -3.03 -16.68 14.27
N GLU A 231 -3.01 -15.35 14.18
CA GLU A 231 -1.77 -14.56 14.20
C GLU A 231 -1.04 -14.70 15.54
N ALA A 232 -1.76 -14.72 16.66
CA ALA A 232 -1.18 -14.94 17.98
C ALA A 232 -0.48 -16.30 18.08
N VAL A 233 -1.10 -17.37 17.58
CA VAL A 233 -0.47 -18.70 17.53
C VAL A 233 0.81 -18.68 16.70
N TYR A 234 0.80 -18.02 15.53
CA TYR A 234 2.00 -17.91 14.71
C TYR A 234 3.14 -17.16 15.42
N VAL A 235 2.83 -16.06 16.12
CA VAL A 235 3.84 -15.30 16.87
C VAL A 235 4.40 -16.11 18.05
N VAL A 236 3.53 -16.74 18.85
CA VAL A 236 3.93 -17.52 20.04
C VAL A 236 4.76 -18.75 19.67
N LEU A 237 4.38 -19.43 18.58
CA LEU A 237 5.10 -20.61 18.08
C LEU A 237 6.28 -20.25 17.16
N GLN A 238 6.59 -18.95 16.99
CA GLN A 238 7.62 -18.45 16.09
C GLN A 238 7.50 -18.99 14.65
N LEU A 239 6.26 -19.20 14.21
CA LEU A 239 5.98 -19.64 12.85
C LEU A 239 6.19 -18.48 11.87
N PRO A 240 6.67 -18.77 10.65
CA PRO A 240 6.88 -17.74 9.65
C PRO A 240 5.55 -17.12 9.22
N MET A 241 5.33 -15.85 9.58
CA MET A 241 4.15 -15.04 9.22
C MET A 241 3.98 -14.85 7.71
N ARG A 242 5.05 -15.08 6.92
CA ARG A 242 5.02 -15.06 5.46
C ARG A 242 5.97 -16.09 4.90
N LYS A 243 5.59 -16.68 3.77
CA LYS A 243 6.49 -17.45 2.91
C LYS A 243 6.46 -16.83 1.52
N ALA A 244 7.62 -16.69 0.90
CA ALA A 244 7.75 -16.21 -0.46
C ALA A 244 8.45 -17.28 -1.29
N SER A 245 7.99 -17.50 -2.53
CA SER A 245 8.65 -18.41 -3.47
C SER A 245 10.04 -17.92 -3.87
N ARG A 246 10.25 -16.59 -3.88
CA ARG A 246 11.53 -15.95 -4.21
C ARG A 246 12.06 -15.14 -3.05
N SER A 247 13.32 -15.34 -2.70
CA SER A 247 14.01 -14.47 -1.75
C SER A 247 14.36 -13.12 -2.39
N VAL A 248 14.47 -12.09 -1.57
CA VAL A 248 14.81 -10.74 -1.98
C VAL A 248 16.22 -10.44 -1.50
N ILE A 249 17.06 -9.85 -2.34
CA ILE A 249 18.38 -9.35 -1.96
C ILE A 249 18.46 -7.85 -2.27
N PHE A 250 19.00 -7.09 -1.33
CA PHE A 250 19.25 -5.67 -1.52
C PHE A 250 20.70 -5.44 -1.95
N ILE A 251 20.90 -4.67 -3.02
CA ILE A 251 22.22 -4.21 -3.46
C ILE A 251 22.34 -2.74 -3.06
N ASN A 252 23.30 -2.45 -2.17
CA ASN A 252 23.60 -1.09 -1.77
C ASN A 252 24.36 -0.37 -2.90
N THR A 253 23.66 0.55 -3.60
CA THR A 253 24.22 1.36 -4.68
C THR A 253 24.75 2.71 -4.22
N SER A 254 24.74 3.01 -2.91
CA SER A 254 25.37 4.22 -2.36
C SER A 254 26.87 4.25 -2.69
N PRO A 255 27.49 5.43 -2.77
CA PRO A 255 28.95 5.53 -2.91
C PRO A 255 29.69 4.87 -1.75
N PRO A 256 30.93 4.39 -1.96
CA PRO A 256 31.70 3.66 -0.93
C PRO A 256 31.74 4.37 0.43
N ALA A 257 31.93 5.68 0.46
CA ALA A 257 32.01 6.48 1.70
C ALA A 257 30.70 6.55 2.51
N GLU A 258 29.55 6.28 1.90
CA GLU A 258 28.23 6.33 2.56
C GLU A 258 27.71 4.92 2.90
N ARG A 259 28.46 3.85 2.55
CA ARG A 259 28.04 2.48 2.83
C ARG A 259 28.31 2.16 4.28
N VAL A 260 27.27 1.70 4.98
CA VAL A 260 27.42 1.14 6.31
C VAL A 260 27.96 -0.28 6.19
N GLU A 261 29.07 -0.54 6.87
CA GLU A 261 29.70 -1.85 6.93
C GLU A 261 29.56 -2.46 8.32
N LEU A 262 29.39 -3.78 8.36
CA LEU A 262 29.34 -4.52 9.61
C LEU A 262 30.76 -4.83 10.04
N LEU A 263 31.09 -4.57 11.31
CA LEU A 263 32.37 -5.01 11.86
C LEU A 263 32.38 -6.53 12.03
N LYS A 264 33.58 -7.11 12.02
CA LYS A 264 33.79 -8.49 12.47
C LYS A 264 33.47 -8.60 13.97
N PRO A 265 33.14 -9.80 14.48
CA PRO A 265 32.96 -10.00 15.92
C PRO A 265 34.17 -9.52 16.71
N LEU A 266 33.96 -8.90 17.88
CA LEU A 266 35.05 -8.41 18.74
C LEU A 266 36.07 -9.50 19.05
N SER A 267 35.62 -10.73 19.29
CA SER A 267 36.48 -11.90 19.56
C SER A 267 37.37 -12.30 18.37
N GLU A 268 37.01 -11.92 17.16
CA GLU A 268 37.82 -12.11 15.95
C GLU A 268 38.80 -10.95 15.79
N ILE A 269 38.33 -9.71 16.01
CA ILE A 269 39.15 -8.49 15.96
C ILE A 269 40.28 -8.53 16.99
N GLU A 270 39.99 -8.96 18.23
CA GLU A 270 40.98 -9.10 19.32
C GLU A 270 42.10 -10.10 18.99
N LYS A 271 41.88 -11.01 18.04
CA LYS A 271 42.87 -12.00 17.57
C LYS A 271 43.62 -11.55 16.33
N MET A 272 43.24 -10.42 15.73
CA MET A 272 43.95 -9.85 14.58
C MET A 272 45.21 -9.13 15.06
N SER A 273 46.19 -8.99 14.18
CA SER A 273 47.36 -8.15 14.46
C SER A 273 46.93 -6.70 14.64
N ASP A 274 47.59 -5.97 15.53
CA ASP A 274 47.31 -4.54 15.79
C ASP A 274 47.40 -3.67 14.53
N GLU A 275 48.19 -4.08 13.52
CA GLU A 275 48.33 -3.40 12.22
C GLU A 275 47.25 -3.78 11.18
N CYS A 276 46.28 -4.65 11.55
CA CYS A 276 45.25 -5.11 10.62
C CYS A 276 44.10 -4.11 10.51
N GLU A 277 44.02 -3.39 9.39
CA GLU A 277 42.93 -2.44 9.11
C GLU A 277 41.63 -3.11 8.62
N GLU A 278 41.66 -4.42 8.33
CA GLU A 278 40.53 -5.16 7.75
C GLU A 278 39.54 -5.67 8.82
N ILE A 279 39.03 -4.75 9.63
CA ILE A 279 38.08 -5.04 10.72
C ILE A 279 36.62 -5.24 10.25
N GLN A 280 36.37 -5.09 8.94
CA GLN A 280 35.04 -5.14 8.34
C GLN A 280 34.68 -6.55 7.84
N SER A 281 33.43 -6.95 8.07
CA SER A 281 32.84 -8.19 7.57
C SER A 281 32.63 -8.13 6.05
N GLY A 282 32.99 -9.20 5.34
CA GLY A 282 32.87 -9.27 3.89
C GLY A 282 31.42 -9.29 3.41
N GLY A 283 30.92 -8.14 2.94
CA GLY A 283 29.59 -7.98 2.34
C GLY A 283 29.49 -8.42 0.87
N LEU A 284 28.28 -8.37 0.29
CA LEU A 284 28.00 -8.78 -1.09
C LEU A 284 28.97 -8.17 -2.12
N LEU A 285 29.22 -6.86 -2.03
CA LEU A 285 30.06 -6.14 -2.99
C LEU A 285 31.52 -6.59 -2.91
N LYS A 286 32.06 -6.74 -1.70
CA LYS A 286 33.43 -7.21 -1.49
C LYS A 286 33.62 -8.62 -2.05
N ARG A 287 32.65 -9.51 -1.79
CA ARG A 287 32.65 -10.87 -2.36
C ARG A 287 32.55 -10.91 -3.87
N TYR A 288 31.85 -9.94 -4.48
CA TYR A 288 31.80 -9.81 -5.93
C TYR A 288 33.14 -9.32 -6.51
N VAL A 289 33.85 -8.41 -5.83
CA VAL A 289 35.20 -7.98 -6.24
C VAL A 289 36.19 -9.14 -6.13
N GLU A 290 36.13 -9.92 -5.05
CA GLU A 290 36.97 -11.11 -4.81
C GLU A 290 36.51 -12.37 -5.55
N ARG A 291 35.57 -12.26 -6.51
CA ARG A 291 35.01 -13.44 -7.18
C ARG A 291 36.08 -14.19 -7.99
N PRO A 292 35.95 -15.53 -8.16
CA PRO A 292 36.90 -16.32 -8.95
C PRO A 292 37.02 -15.80 -10.39
N GLU A 293 38.21 -15.95 -10.98
CA GLU A 293 38.49 -15.48 -12.35
C GLU A 293 37.56 -16.12 -13.40
N CYS A 294 37.14 -17.37 -13.18
CA CYS A 294 36.18 -18.06 -14.05
C CYS A 294 34.78 -17.41 -14.10
N MET A 295 34.50 -16.45 -13.20
CA MET A 295 33.25 -15.69 -13.13
C MET A 295 33.44 -14.20 -13.43
N GLN A 296 34.53 -13.81 -14.11
CA GLN A 296 34.74 -12.41 -14.52
C GLN A 296 33.60 -11.85 -15.39
N ASN A 297 33.01 -12.69 -16.24
CA ASN A 297 31.90 -12.35 -17.13
C ASN A 297 30.53 -12.23 -16.41
N THR A 298 30.46 -12.59 -15.12
CA THR A 298 29.22 -12.49 -14.34
C THR A 298 29.05 -11.05 -13.85
N THR A 299 27.90 -10.43 -14.13
CA THR A 299 27.59 -9.09 -13.62
C THR A 299 27.29 -9.12 -12.12
N LEU A 300 27.36 -7.97 -11.44
CA LEU A 300 26.96 -7.87 -10.03
C LEU A 300 25.51 -8.28 -9.80
N ALA A 301 24.62 -7.97 -10.74
CA ALA A 301 23.22 -8.36 -10.67
C ALA A 301 23.06 -9.87 -10.74
N ASP A 302 23.72 -10.53 -11.70
CA ASP A 302 23.68 -11.99 -11.83
C ASP A 302 24.31 -12.68 -10.63
N TRP A 303 25.43 -12.14 -10.13
CA TRP A 303 26.08 -12.60 -8.91
C TRP A 303 25.11 -12.58 -7.72
N ALA A 304 24.49 -11.43 -7.46
CA ALA A 304 23.53 -11.25 -6.37
C ALA A 304 22.27 -12.10 -6.51
N ALA A 305 21.78 -12.30 -7.73
CA ALA A 305 20.56 -13.05 -7.99
C ALA A 305 20.77 -14.57 -7.88
N TRP A 306 21.90 -15.08 -8.36
CA TRP A 306 22.08 -16.52 -8.59
C TRP A 306 23.09 -17.20 -7.67
N TYR A 307 23.95 -16.48 -6.97
CA TYR A 307 25.07 -17.10 -6.27
C TYR A 307 25.05 -16.85 -4.77
N ASP A 308 25.38 -17.89 -4.02
CA ASP A 308 25.61 -17.87 -2.58
C ASP A 308 27.09 -18.07 -2.30
N SER A 309 27.60 -17.33 -1.31
CA SER A 309 28.93 -17.55 -0.77
C SER A 309 28.79 -18.50 0.42
N CYS A 310 29.26 -19.74 0.28
CA CYS A 310 29.31 -20.67 1.39
C CYS A 310 30.39 -20.24 2.37
N ILE A 311 30.04 -19.45 3.38
CA ILE A 311 30.90 -19.26 4.56
C ILE A 311 30.29 -20.11 5.67
N ILE A 312 30.94 -21.23 5.98
CA ILE A 312 30.58 -22.10 7.10
C ILE A 312 31.19 -21.48 8.35
N TYR A 313 30.36 -20.85 9.18
CA TYR A 313 30.75 -20.56 10.57
C TYR A 313 30.13 -21.64 11.45
N SER A 314 30.95 -22.58 11.92
CA SER A 314 30.56 -23.51 12.99
C SER A 314 30.85 -22.86 14.35
N CYS A 315 30.04 -21.90 14.78
CA CYS A 315 30.14 -21.37 16.14
C CYS A 315 29.32 -22.25 17.09
N ARG A 316 30.00 -23.08 17.90
CA ARG A 316 29.36 -23.79 19.03
C ARG A 316 29.03 -22.78 20.12
N LYS A 317 27.74 -22.61 20.44
CA LYS A 317 27.26 -21.74 21.52
C LYS A 317 27.80 -22.23 22.88
N THR A 318 28.58 -21.39 23.57
CA THR A 318 28.85 -21.54 25.02
C THR A 318 28.45 -20.27 25.76
N ASN A 319 27.66 -20.47 26.82
CA ASN A 319 27.21 -19.52 27.86
C ASN A 319 25.82 -18.89 27.70
N LYS A 320 24.88 -19.41 28.50
CA LYS A 320 23.61 -18.77 28.87
C LYS A 320 23.85 -17.82 30.04
N LYS A 321 23.97 -16.52 29.77
CA LYS A 321 23.78 -15.48 30.78
C LYS A 321 22.38 -14.89 30.60
N THR A 322 21.74 -14.45 31.68
CA THR A 322 20.44 -13.78 31.65
C THR A 322 20.63 -12.27 31.54
N ASP A 323 19.73 -11.62 30.82
CA ASP A 323 19.66 -10.17 30.63
C ASP A 323 19.00 -9.48 31.86
N ILE A 324 18.97 -8.15 31.90
CA ILE A 324 18.50 -7.32 33.02
C ILE A 324 17.02 -7.59 33.36
N ASP A 325 16.25 -8.11 32.40
CA ASP A 325 14.84 -8.47 32.48
C ASP A 325 14.61 -9.97 32.80
N ASN A 326 15.65 -10.72 33.19
CA ASN A 326 15.66 -12.17 33.44
C ASN A 326 15.33 -13.04 32.21
N LEU A 327 15.30 -12.48 31.00
CA LEU A 327 15.23 -13.26 29.76
C LEU A 327 16.63 -13.80 29.39
N PRO A 328 16.73 -14.88 28.60
CA PRO A 328 18.03 -15.34 28.10
C PRO A 328 18.70 -14.20 27.31
N MET A 329 19.99 -13.92 27.58
CA MET A 329 20.76 -13.08 26.66
C MET A 329 20.81 -13.79 25.31
N GLU A 330 20.09 -13.24 24.33
CA GLU A 330 20.35 -13.54 22.92
C GLU A 330 21.74 -12.99 22.58
N ASN A 331 22.77 -13.84 22.69
CA ASN A 331 24.06 -13.57 22.05
C ASN A 331 23.80 -13.50 20.54
N ASN A 332 24.41 -12.52 19.86
CA ASN A 332 24.16 -12.08 18.48
C ASN A 332 24.42 -13.12 17.35
N GLU A 333 24.17 -14.40 17.57
CA GLU A 333 24.43 -15.48 16.60
C GLU A 333 23.24 -16.43 16.47
N GLU A 334 22.01 -15.90 16.53
CA GLU A 334 20.85 -16.61 15.99
C GLU A 334 20.77 -16.37 14.48
N ASN A 335 21.49 -17.20 13.72
CA ASN A 335 21.18 -17.40 12.31
C ASN A 335 19.79 -18.02 12.22
N ASN A 336 18.80 -17.20 11.86
CA ASN A 336 17.47 -17.61 11.39
C ASN A 336 17.54 -18.17 9.95
N ASP A 337 18.53 -19.01 9.67
CA ASP A 337 18.55 -19.82 8.46
C ASP A 337 18.36 -21.28 8.88
N ASP A 338 17.09 -21.71 8.87
CA ASP A 338 16.70 -23.12 8.84
C ASP A 338 17.30 -23.79 7.58
N GLN A 339 18.56 -24.19 7.66
CA GLN A 339 19.12 -25.22 6.79
C GLN A 339 19.66 -26.34 7.67
N LEU A 340 18.77 -27.29 7.98
CA LEU A 340 19.15 -28.64 8.38
C LEU A 340 20.04 -29.22 7.27
N LEU A 341 21.33 -29.40 7.55
CA LEU A 341 22.19 -30.30 6.79
C LEU A 341 22.78 -31.32 7.75
N GLU A 342 22.55 -32.59 7.41
CA GLU A 342 22.98 -33.77 8.13
C GLU A 342 24.51 -33.77 8.32
N ASN A 343 24.93 -33.96 9.57
CA ASN A 343 26.34 -34.10 9.93
C ASN A 343 26.90 -35.40 9.36
N ASN A 344 27.78 -35.30 8.35
CA ASN A 344 28.75 -36.37 8.08
C ASN A 344 30.09 -36.02 8.75
N PRO A 345 30.53 -36.77 9.77
CA PRO A 345 31.80 -36.51 10.44
C PRO A 345 32.92 -37.14 9.62
N GLY A 346 33.72 -36.32 8.95
CA GLY A 346 34.99 -36.79 8.37
C GLY A 346 35.39 -36.14 7.06
N VAL A 347 35.65 -34.83 7.05
CA VAL A 347 36.52 -34.23 6.02
C VAL A 347 37.35 -33.14 6.68
N ASN A 348 38.67 -33.29 6.63
CA ASN A 348 39.65 -32.29 7.05
C ASN A 348 39.40 -30.99 6.29
N ALA A 349 39.16 -29.90 7.03
CA ALA A 349 38.76 -28.60 6.48
C ALA A 349 39.91 -27.95 5.69
N THR A 350 39.90 -28.11 4.37
CA THR A 350 40.54 -27.15 3.46
C THR A 350 39.45 -26.13 3.07
N ILE A 351 39.64 -24.86 3.42
CA ILE A 351 38.68 -23.79 3.12
C ILE A 351 38.70 -23.52 1.61
N SER A 352 37.88 -24.24 0.85
CA SER A 352 37.56 -23.83 -0.52
C SER A 352 36.39 -22.84 -0.45
N LYS A 353 36.58 -21.61 -0.94
CA LYS A 353 35.50 -20.63 -1.15
C LYS A 353 34.59 -21.12 -2.29
N ALA A 354 33.78 -22.16 -2.04
CA ALA A 354 32.87 -22.70 -3.05
C ALA A 354 31.67 -21.74 -3.22
N VAL A 355 31.49 -21.25 -4.45
CA VAL A 355 30.34 -20.41 -4.83
C VAL A 355 29.22 -21.34 -5.29
N LYS A 356 28.07 -21.32 -4.60
CA LYS A 356 26.93 -22.19 -4.93
C LYS A 356 25.90 -21.44 -5.77
N LYS A 357 25.55 -21.99 -6.94
CA LYS A 357 24.47 -21.46 -7.78
C LYS A 357 23.10 -21.91 -7.23
N ARG A 358 22.16 -20.98 -7.15
CA ARG A 358 20.78 -21.20 -6.70
C ARG A 358 19.92 -21.81 -7.81
N ILE A 359 18.89 -22.55 -7.42
CA ILE A 359 17.88 -23.10 -8.33
C ILE A 359 16.96 -21.98 -8.85
N GLN A 360 16.65 -20.98 -8.01
CA GLN A 360 15.82 -19.84 -8.37
C GLN A 360 16.52 -18.51 -8.06
N ALA A 361 16.43 -17.57 -9.00
CA ALA A 361 17.02 -16.24 -8.88
C ALA A 361 16.28 -15.38 -7.84
N ARG A 362 17.04 -14.65 -7.03
CA ARG A 362 16.49 -13.65 -6.10
C ARG A 362 15.87 -12.48 -6.84
N ILE A 363 14.92 -11.81 -6.19
CA ILE A 363 14.46 -10.49 -6.62
C ILE A 363 15.47 -9.47 -6.09
N ILE A 364 16.07 -8.70 -6.99
CA ILE A 364 17.00 -7.63 -6.62
C ILE A 364 16.20 -6.39 -6.24
N ARG A 365 16.56 -5.77 -5.13
CA ARG A 365 16.14 -4.42 -4.76
C ARG A 365 17.35 -3.51 -4.63
N SER A 366 17.17 -2.27 -5.01
CA SER A 366 18.15 -1.18 -4.85
C SER A 366 17.39 0.10 -4.54
N VAL A 367 18.10 1.17 -4.20
CA VAL A 367 17.47 2.49 -4.06
C VAL A 367 17.24 3.08 -5.45
N TRP A 368 16.01 3.50 -5.72
CA TRP A 368 15.64 4.19 -6.95
C TRP A 368 15.34 5.65 -6.60
N PHE A 369 16.14 6.56 -7.13
CA PHE A 369 15.93 7.98 -6.91
C PHE A 369 14.95 8.52 -7.94
N ASN A 370 14.02 9.38 -7.51
CA ASN A 370 13.12 10.06 -8.41
C ASN A 370 13.90 11.10 -9.24
N LYS A 371 13.75 11.05 -10.57
CA LYS A 371 14.48 11.90 -11.51
C LYS A 371 14.21 13.39 -11.34
N GLU A 372 13.01 13.77 -10.93
CA GLU A 372 12.59 15.16 -10.75
C GLU A 372 12.97 15.69 -9.36
N ALA A 373 12.76 14.87 -8.32
CA ALA A 373 13.02 15.28 -6.94
C ALA A 373 14.51 15.20 -6.57
N GLN A 374 15.26 14.25 -7.14
CA GLN A 374 16.66 14.00 -6.82
C GLN A 374 17.48 13.66 -8.09
N PRO A 375 17.57 14.59 -9.07
CA PRO A 375 18.23 14.35 -10.35
C PRO A 375 19.70 13.92 -10.18
N ASN A 376 20.43 14.58 -9.28
CA ASN A 376 21.84 14.27 -9.02
C ASN A 376 22.08 12.86 -8.47
N LYS A 377 21.10 12.29 -7.75
CA LYS A 377 21.20 10.93 -7.22
C LYS A 377 20.68 9.89 -8.23
N HIS A 378 19.76 10.29 -9.12
CA HIS A 378 19.19 9.41 -10.14
C HIS A 378 20.16 9.03 -11.25
N TYR A 379 21.01 9.96 -11.69
CA TYR A 379 22.01 9.72 -12.74
C TYR A 379 23.38 9.29 -12.22
N ARG A 380 23.49 9.07 -10.91
CA ARG A 380 24.68 8.51 -10.27
C ARG A 380 24.61 6.99 -10.33
#